data_AF-A0A524K7S6-F1
#
_entry.id   AF-A0A524K7S6-F1
#
_cell.length_a   1.000
_cell.length_b   1.000
_cell.length_c   1.000
_cell.angle_alpha   90.00
_cell.angle_beta   90.00
_cell.angle_gamma   90.00
#
_symmetry.space_group_name_H-M   'P 1'
#
loop_
_entity.id
_entity.type
_entity.pdbx_description
1 polymer ?
#
loop_
_entity_poly.entity_id
_entity_poly.type
_entity_poly.pdbx_seq_one_letter_code
_entity_poly.pdbx_strand_id
1 'polypeptide(L)'
;MKATWNGAVIAESNETVVVEGNHYFPPGSLAREYFQPSDHTSHCPWKGTASYYSINVDGKENKNAAWYYPEPKDAAAEIRGRVAFWKGVQVGGGLRSTVMNIAENQYQHLAAFIRLNEEWISRYFAIEDADRALAANPRKVIDDGGYLFSLTLGDDVVGVCALFNEGAGTYELARMAVSGAHQGRGYGQLLMQACLSKLVAVKARKVYLVSNTKLAPAIALYKKHGFVTITEGPHPVYSRANIVMERDIP
;
A
#
# COMPACT_ATOMS: atom_id res chain seq x y z
N MET A 1 11.47 10.95 -8.02
CA MET A 1 12.30 9.72 -8.07
C MET A 1 13.49 9.92 -7.16
N LYS A 2 13.89 8.90 -6.39
CA LYS A 2 15.09 8.94 -5.53
C LYS A 2 15.97 7.73 -5.84
N ALA A 3 17.28 7.94 -5.81
CA ALA A 3 18.27 6.88 -5.79
C ALA A 3 18.92 6.85 -4.40
N THR A 4 18.95 5.69 -3.77
CA THR A 4 19.47 5.53 -2.40
C THR A 4 20.41 4.35 -2.29
N TRP A 5 21.48 4.52 -1.51
CA TRP A 5 22.45 3.48 -1.25
C TRP A 5 23.05 3.63 0.14
N ASN A 6 23.20 2.50 0.86
CA ASN A 6 23.69 2.45 2.24
C ASN A 6 22.96 3.43 3.19
N GLY A 7 21.65 3.62 2.99
CA GLY A 7 20.80 4.51 3.81
C GLY A 7 20.80 5.99 3.41
N ALA A 8 21.73 6.42 2.54
CA ALA A 8 21.78 7.80 2.05
C ALA A 8 20.98 7.98 0.75
N VAL A 9 20.36 9.16 0.58
CA VAL A 9 19.82 9.61 -0.71
C VAL A 9 20.98 10.18 -1.52
N ILE A 10 21.35 9.50 -2.60
CA ILE A 10 22.48 9.89 -3.45
C ILE A 10 22.05 10.70 -4.68
N ALA A 11 20.77 10.63 -5.05
CA ALA A 11 20.17 11.51 -6.05
C ALA A 11 18.66 11.63 -5.85
N GLU A 12 18.09 12.79 -6.15
CA GLU A 12 16.64 13.01 -6.13
C GLU A 12 16.17 13.99 -7.20
N SER A 13 15.25 13.57 -8.05
CA SER A 13 14.66 14.43 -9.08
C SER A 13 13.29 13.94 -9.53
N ASN A 14 12.42 14.87 -9.94
CA ASN A 14 11.19 14.63 -10.69
C ASN A 14 11.40 14.65 -12.21
N GLU A 15 12.59 15.01 -12.70
CA GLU A 15 12.91 15.20 -14.12
C GLU A 15 13.78 14.07 -14.69
N THR A 16 13.60 12.83 -14.22
CA THR A 16 14.37 11.68 -14.74
C THR A 16 13.90 11.26 -16.12
N VAL A 17 14.81 10.82 -16.98
CA VAL A 17 14.50 10.19 -18.28
C VAL A 17 14.60 8.67 -18.13
N VAL A 18 13.69 7.90 -18.72
CA VAL A 18 13.72 6.44 -18.64
C VAL A 18 14.18 5.84 -19.97
N VAL A 19 15.25 5.06 -19.95
CA VAL A 19 15.76 4.32 -21.12
C VAL A 19 16.09 2.90 -20.69
N GLU A 20 15.54 1.90 -21.38
CA GLU A 20 15.71 0.47 -21.06
C GLU A 20 15.41 0.15 -19.59
N GLY A 21 14.34 0.73 -19.04
CA GLY A 21 13.92 0.53 -17.64
C GLY A 21 14.78 1.23 -16.58
N ASN A 22 15.85 1.95 -16.97
CA ASN A 22 16.71 2.69 -16.06
C ASN A 22 16.31 4.16 -16.01
N HIS A 23 16.23 4.72 -14.80
CA HIS A 23 16.07 6.16 -14.61
C HIS A 23 17.42 6.88 -14.68
N TYR A 24 17.51 7.86 -15.58
CA TYR A 24 18.64 8.74 -15.78
C TYR A 24 18.36 10.11 -15.14
N PHE A 25 19.04 10.37 -14.04
CA PHE A 25 18.90 11.56 -13.22
C PHE A 25 19.70 12.74 -13.80
N PRO A 26 19.17 13.98 -13.76
CA PRO A 26 19.94 15.16 -14.13
C PRO A 26 21.24 15.26 -13.30
N PRO A 27 22.36 15.70 -13.88
CA PRO A 27 23.64 15.79 -13.18
C PRO A 27 23.62 16.73 -11.96
N GLY A 28 22.72 17.73 -11.94
CA GLY A 28 22.52 18.64 -10.81
C GLY A 28 21.70 18.07 -9.67
N SER A 29 21.08 16.90 -9.84
CA SER A 29 20.28 16.22 -8.80
C SER A 29 21.06 15.24 -7.94
N LEU A 30 22.36 15.09 -8.19
CA LEU A 30 23.25 14.20 -7.45
C LEU A 30 23.76 14.89 -6.19
N ALA A 31 23.77 14.17 -5.07
CA ALA A 31 24.53 14.53 -3.88
C ALA A 31 26.02 14.24 -4.14
N ARG A 32 26.70 15.19 -4.79
CA ARG A 32 28.05 15.06 -5.36
C ARG A 32 29.11 14.63 -4.34
N GLU A 33 28.91 14.92 -3.06
CA GLU A 33 29.76 14.48 -1.95
C GLU A 33 29.95 12.96 -1.88
N TYR A 34 28.99 12.19 -2.39
CA TYR A 34 29.06 10.72 -2.39
C TYR A 34 29.73 10.14 -3.64
N PHE A 35 30.12 10.95 -4.63
CA PHE A 35 30.58 10.44 -5.93
C PHE A 35 32.07 10.68 -6.15
N GLN A 36 32.77 9.64 -6.59
CA GLN A 36 34.17 9.70 -6.99
C GLN A 36 34.31 9.27 -8.46
N PRO A 37 35.05 10.01 -9.30
CA PRO A 37 35.35 9.59 -10.66
C PRO A 37 36.00 8.21 -10.69
N SER A 38 35.68 7.44 -11.73
CA SER A 38 36.33 6.15 -12.01
C SER A 38 36.89 6.16 -13.42
N ASP A 39 38.07 5.54 -13.59
CA ASP A 39 38.70 5.33 -14.91
C ASP A 39 38.00 4.23 -15.71
N HIS A 40 37.01 3.56 -15.13
CA HIS A 40 36.24 2.54 -15.82
C HIS A 40 35.35 3.15 -16.91
N THR A 41 35.35 2.53 -18.08
CA THR A 41 34.46 2.85 -19.19
C THR A 41 33.93 1.58 -19.83
N SER A 42 32.81 1.70 -20.55
CA SER A 42 32.24 0.59 -21.33
C SER A 42 31.58 1.11 -22.60
N HIS A 43 31.59 0.33 -23.67
CA HIS A 43 31.01 0.74 -24.95
C HIS A 43 29.64 0.08 -25.20
N CYS A 44 28.66 0.90 -25.60
CA CYS A 44 27.35 0.47 -26.07
C CYS A 44 27.17 0.81 -27.56
N PRO A 45 26.76 -0.14 -28.42
CA PRO A 45 26.67 0.10 -29.87
C PRO A 45 25.80 1.30 -30.27
N TRP A 46 24.74 1.60 -29.52
CA TRP A 46 23.77 2.62 -29.87
C TRP A 46 23.79 3.85 -28.95
N LYS A 47 24.29 3.72 -27.71
CA LYS A 47 24.40 4.87 -26.78
C LYS A 47 25.76 5.56 -26.82
N GLY A 48 26.84 4.86 -27.19
CA GLY A 48 28.21 5.39 -27.15
C GLY A 48 29.03 4.86 -25.96
N THR A 49 30.03 5.63 -25.55
CA THR A 49 30.93 5.26 -24.43
C THR A 49 30.37 5.76 -23.11
N ALA A 50 30.16 4.83 -22.17
CA ALA A 50 29.76 5.15 -20.80
C ALA A 50 30.99 5.42 -19.92
N SER A 51 30.87 6.38 -19.03
CA SER A 51 31.79 6.68 -17.93
C SER A 51 31.11 6.39 -16.60
N TYR A 52 31.90 6.16 -15.55
CA TYR A 52 31.40 5.67 -14.27
C TYR A 52 31.86 6.54 -13.09
N TYR A 53 31.06 6.52 -12.03
CA TYR A 53 31.45 6.96 -10.70
C TYR A 53 31.39 5.78 -9.72
N SER A 54 32.32 5.74 -8.78
CA SER A 54 32.15 5.01 -7.52
C SER A 54 31.31 5.84 -6.56
N ILE A 55 30.48 5.19 -5.75
CA ILE A 55 29.69 5.83 -4.70
C ILE A 55 30.36 5.53 -3.35
N ASN A 56 30.55 6.53 -2.50
CA ASN A 56 31.05 6.36 -1.14
C ASN A 56 30.06 6.97 -0.14
N VAL A 57 29.56 6.16 0.79
CA VAL A 57 28.65 6.60 1.86
C VAL A 57 29.18 6.01 3.17
N ASP A 58 29.50 6.86 4.14
CA ASP A 58 30.02 6.48 5.46
C ASP A 58 31.21 5.51 5.39
N GLY A 59 32.13 5.75 4.46
CA GLY A 59 33.35 4.96 4.29
C GLY A 59 33.16 3.62 3.56
N LYS A 60 31.92 3.25 3.20
CA LYS A 60 31.67 2.09 2.33
C LYS A 60 31.67 2.53 0.87
N GLU A 61 32.43 1.83 0.05
CA GLU A 61 32.50 2.08 -1.40
C GLU A 61 31.60 1.11 -2.18
N ASN A 62 30.84 1.63 -3.14
CA ASN A 62 30.21 0.88 -4.22
C ASN A 62 30.89 1.21 -5.55
N LYS A 63 31.79 0.32 -5.98
CA LYS A 63 32.66 0.59 -7.11
C LYS A 63 31.91 0.60 -8.44
N ASN A 64 32.09 1.66 -9.23
CA ASN A 64 31.47 1.87 -10.55
C ASN A 64 29.94 1.72 -10.50
N ALA A 65 29.27 2.17 -9.44
CA ALA A 65 27.86 1.92 -9.20
C ALA A 65 26.90 2.97 -9.82
N ALA A 66 27.46 4.01 -10.40
CA ALA A 66 26.73 4.97 -11.20
C ALA A 66 27.40 5.11 -12.57
N TRP A 67 26.62 5.14 -13.64
CA TRP A 67 27.13 5.34 -15.00
C TRP A 67 26.40 6.46 -15.70
N TYR A 68 27.07 7.05 -16.68
CA TYR A 68 26.54 8.13 -17.52
C TYR A 68 27.23 8.14 -18.87
N TYR A 69 26.62 8.84 -19.83
CA TYR A 69 27.19 9.04 -21.16
C TYR A 69 27.52 10.53 -21.32
N PRO A 70 28.81 10.93 -21.29
CA PRO A 70 29.20 12.32 -21.49
C PRO A 70 28.86 12.79 -22.91
N GLU A 71 29.11 11.93 -23.89
CA GLU A 71 28.87 12.19 -25.32
C GLU A 71 28.10 11.01 -25.93
N PRO A 72 26.79 10.88 -25.66
CA PRO A 72 26.00 9.83 -26.26
C PRO A 72 25.79 10.09 -27.75
N LYS A 73 25.53 9.02 -28.51
CA LYS A 73 25.07 9.12 -29.90
C LYS A 73 23.69 9.80 -29.96
N ASP A 74 23.33 10.32 -31.14
CA ASP A 74 22.10 11.09 -31.33
C ASP A 74 20.83 10.36 -30.89
N ALA A 75 20.77 9.04 -31.10
CA ALA A 75 19.64 8.20 -30.69
C ALA A 75 19.44 8.11 -29.15
N ALA A 76 20.40 8.59 -28.36
CA ALA A 76 20.36 8.64 -26.90
C ALA A 76 20.73 10.04 -26.38
N ALA A 77 20.52 11.10 -27.18
CA ALA A 77 20.90 12.46 -26.81
C ALA A 77 20.23 12.95 -25.53
N GLU A 78 19.02 12.48 -25.22
CA GLU A 78 18.26 12.88 -24.03
C GLU A 78 18.91 12.44 -22.69
N ILE A 79 19.81 11.45 -22.72
CA ILE A 79 20.55 10.99 -21.53
C ILE A 79 21.96 11.58 -21.40
N ARG A 80 22.33 12.57 -22.24
CA ARG A 80 23.63 13.23 -22.17
C ARG A 80 23.92 13.79 -20.78
N GLY A 81 25.01 13.33 -20.17
CA GLY A 81 25.46 13.72 -18.83
C GLY A 81 24.54 13.28 -17.68
N ARG A 82 23.43 12.59 -17.97
CA ARG A 82 22.51 12.08 -16.94
C ARG A 82 23.03 10.76 -16.38
N VAL A 83 22.77 10.54 -15.09
CA VAL A 83 23.36 9.44 -14.33
C VAL A 83 22.32 8.40 -13.96
N ALA A 84 22.62 7.13 -14.22
CA ALA A 84 21.83 5.99 -13.81
C ALA A 84 22.63 5.09 -12.85
N PHE A 85 21.94 4.17 -12.18
CA PHE A 85 22.49 3.43 -11.03
C PHE A 85 22.18 1.94 -11.05
N TRP A 86 23.07 1.13 -10.46
CA TRP A 86 22.97 -0.33 -10.34
C TRP A 86 23.71 -0.81 -9.08
N LYS A 87 24.01 -2.12 -9.00
CA LYS A 87 24.80 -2.73 -7.90
C LYS A 87 24.22 -2.45 -6.51
N GLY A 88 22.91 -2.66 -6.37
CA GLY A 88 22.21 -2.51 -5.10
C GLY A 88 21.83 -1.07 -4.73
N VAL A 89 22.07 -0.08 -5.60
CA VAL A 89 21.41 1.22 -5.49
C VAL A 89 19.91 1.02 -5.74
N GLN A 90 19.08 1.46 -4.79
CA GLN A 90 17.64 1.40 -4.93
C GLN A 90 17.16 2.67 -5.64
N VAL A 91 16.53 2.50 -6.81
CA VAL A 91 15.96 3.59 -7.60
C VAL A 91 14.44 3.44 -7.60
N GLY A 92 13.75 4.38 -6.97
CA GLY A 92 12.30 4.31 -6.77
C GLY A 92 11.70 5.61 -6.29
N GLY A 93 10.38 5.68 -6.20
CA GLY A 93 9.65 6.86 -5.72
C GLY A 93 9.87 7.11 -4.23
N GLY A 94 11.05 7.64 -3.86
CA GLY A 94 11.43 7.84 -2.46
C GLY A 94 11.65 6.52 -1.72
N LEU A 95 12.52 6.51 -0.72
CA LEU A 95 12.36 5.59 0.39
C LEU A 95 11.03 5.95 1.07
N ARG A 96 9.90 5.45 0.55
CA ARG A 96 8.75 5.21 1.40
C ARG A 96 9.22 4.11 2.32
N SER A 97 9.54 4.50 3.55
CA SER A 97 9.69 3.54 4.63
C SER A 97 8.53 2.55 4.49
N THR A 98 8.81 1.25 4.43
CA THR A 98 7.80 0.17 4.45
C THR A 98 7.17 0.10 5.84
N VAL A 99 6.85 1.25 6.42
CA VAL A 99 6.18 1.37 7.70
C VAL A 99 4.74 1.01 7.39
N MET A 100 4.39 -0.18 7.84
CA MET A 100 3.02 -0.60 7.92
C MET A 100 2.35 0.16 9.06
N ASN A 101 1.24 0.83 8.76
CA ASN A 101 0.48 1.57 9.76
C ASN A 101 -1.00 1.19 9.68
N ILE A 102 -1.69 1.23 10.83
CA ILE A 102 -3.15 1.26 10.87
C ILE A 102 -3.57 2.70 11.18
N ALA A 103 -4.22 3.34 10.22
CA ALA A 103 -4.77 4.67 10.38
C ALA A 103 -6.29 4.60 10.62
N GLU A 104 -6.77 5.40 11.56
CA GLU A 104 -8.19 5.53 11.88
C GLU A 104 -8.75 6.84 11.32
N ASN A 105 -9.97 6.78 10.77
CA ASN A 105 -10.79 7.93 10.37
C ASN A 105 -10.08 8.96 9.48
N GLN A 106 -9.17 8.50 8.62
CA GLN A 106 -8.46 9.35 7.67
C GLN A 106 -9.33 9.63 6.44
N TYR A 107 -9.85 10.85 6.33
CA TYR A 107 -10.72 11.23 5.22
C TYR A 107 -10.03 11.12 3.84
N GLN A 108 -8.72 11.36 3.79
CA GLN A 108 -7.93 11.16 2.58
C GLN A 108 -7.91 9.70 2.09
N HIS A 109 -8.25 8.72 2.94
CA HIS A 109 -8.30 7.30 2.58
C HIS A 109 -9.68 6.84 2.07
N LEU A 110 -10.70 7.70 2.07
CA LEU A 110 -12.07 7.32 1.67
C LEU A 110 -12.16 6.80 0.24
N ALA A 111 -11.40 7.39 -0.69
CA ALA A 111 -11.36 6.92 -2.07
C ALA A 111 -10.79 5.49 -2.17
N ALA A 112 -9.74 5.18 -1.40
CA ALA A 112 -9.17 3.84 -1.34
C ALA A 112 -10.10 2.85 -0.63
N PHE A 113 -10.82 3.29 0.39
CA PHE A 113 -11.85 2.50 1.07
C PHE A 113 -12.94 2.01 0.11
N ILE A 114 -13.45 2.90 -0.74
CA ILE A 114 -14.44 2.55 -1.76
C ILE A 114 -13.84 1.62 -2.81
N ARG A 115 -12.71 2.00 -3.41
CA ARG A 115 -12.06 1.20 -4.45
C ARG A 115 -11.79 -0.24 -4.01
N LEU A 116 -11.20 -0.44 -2.83
CA LEU A 116 -10.86 -1.78 -2.34
C LEU A 116 -12.11 -2.64 -2.07
N ASN A 117 -13.19 -2.04 -1.58
CA ASN A 117 -14.44 -2.76 -1.37
C ASN A 117 -15.11 -3.11 -2.69
N GLU A 118 -15.17 -2.20 -3.66
CA GLU A 118 -15.75 -2.47 -4.98
C GLU A 118 -14.97 -3.53 -5.76
N GLU A 119 -13.63 -3.48 -5.74
CA GLU A 119 -12.74 -4.50 -6.31
C GLU A 119 -13.03 -5.88 -5.70
N TRP A 120 -13.16 -5.95 -4.38
CA TRP A 120 -13.44 -7.20 -3.67
C TRP A 120 -14.84 -7.73 -3.98
N ILE A 121 -15.87 -6.86 -3.89
CA ILE A 121 -17.26 -7.25 -4.14
C ILE A 121 -17.37 -7.78 -5.56
N SER A 122 -16.91 -7.01 -6.55
CA SER A 122 -17.03 -7.37 -7.98
C SER A 122 -16.34 -8.69 -8.33
N ARG A 123 -15.32 -9.09 -7.56
CA ARG A 123 -14.64 -10.38 -7.75
C ARG A 123 -15.48 -11.57 -7.31
N TYR A 124 -16.37 -11.41 -6.33
CA TYR A 124 -17.08 -12.52 -5.69
C TYR A 124 -18.61 -12.43 -5.77
N PHE A 125 -19.17 -11.25 -6.00
CA PHE A 125 -20.59 -10.93 -5.89
C PHE A 125 -20.98 -9.75 -6.80
N ALA A 126 -22.28 -9.51 -6.92
CA ALA A 126 -22.78 -8.26 -7.49
C ALA A 126 -22.69 -7.12 -6.47
N ILE A 127 -22.49 -5.89 -6.96
CA ILE A 127 -22.59 -4.66 -6.16
C ILE A 127 -24.08 -4.38 -5.89
N GLU A 128 -24.44 -4.27 -4.63
CA GLU A 128 -25.81 -4.02 -4.16
C GLU A 128 -26.04 -2.51 -3.90
N ASP A 129 -27.29 -2.09 -3.72
CA ASP A 129 -27.62 -0.66 -3.53
C ASP A 129 -27.00 -0.08 -2.25
N ALA A 130 -26.89 -0.88 -1.19
CA ALA A 130 -26.20 -0.48 0.04
C ALA A 130 -24.71 -0.20 -0.18
N ASP A 131 -24.06 -0.87 -1.14
CA ASP A 131 -22.67 -0.61 -1.50
C ASP A 131 -22.56 0.71 -2.27
N ARG A 132 -23.47 0.95 -3.23
CA ARG A 132 -23.54 2.21 -3.99
C ARG A 132 -23.84 3.41 -3.10
N ALA A 133 -24.76 3.28 -2.16
CA ALA A 133 -25.11 4.33 -1.21
C ALA A 133 -23.90 4.69 -0.31
N LEU A 134 -23.17 3.67 0.16
CA LEU A 134 -21.94 3.89 0.92
C LEU A 134 -20.83 4.53 0.07
N ALA A 135 -20.69 4.12 -1.20
CA ALA A 135 -19.74 4.73 -2.13
C ALA A 135 -20.02 6.20 -2.40
N ALA A 136 -21.30 6.59 -2.46
CA ALA A 136 -21.71 7.98 -2.62
C ALA A 136 -21.43 8.85 -1.39
N ASN A 137 -21.47 8.29 -0.18
CA ASN A 137 -21.21 9.03 1.06
C ASN A 137 -20.51 8.18 2.14
N PRO A 138 -19.21 7.83 1.96
CA PRO A 138 -18.50 6.97 2.90
C PRO A 138 -18.19 7.67 4.23
N ARG A 139 -18.17 9.00 4.24
CA ARG A 139 -17.96 9.79 5.44
C ARG A 139 -19.04 9.55 6.50
N LYS A 140 -20.26 9.20 6.06
CA LYS A 140 -21.39 8.88 6.94
C LYS A 140 -21.06 7.85 8.02
N VAL A 141 -20.18 6.88 7.73
CA VAL A 141 -19.73 5.90 8.74
C VAL A 141 -19.17 6.60 9.98
N ILE A 142 -18.31 7.60 9.77
CA ILE A 142 -17.65 8.35 10.83
C ILE A 142 -18.63 9.34 11.46
N ASP A 143 -19.41 10.03 10.64
CA ASP A 143 -20.36 11.05 11.10
C ASP A 143 -21.48 10.43 11.98
N ASP A 144 -21.84 9.16 11.75
CA ASP A 144 -22.81 8.40 12.56
C ASP A 144 -22.17 7.72 13.81
N GLY A 145 -20.92 8.05 14.13
CA GLY A 145 -20.20 7.52 15.30
C GLY A 145 -19.56 6.14 15.09
N GLY A 146 -19.46 5.68 13.84
CA GLY A 146 -18.67 4.53 13.45
C GLY A 146 -17.19 4.87 13.23
N TYR A 147 -16.44 3.89 12.73
CA TYR A 147 -14.99 4.00 12.55
C TYR A 147 -14.56 3.37 11.22
N LEU A 148 -13.59 4.01 10.55
CA LEU A 148 -12.91 3.47 9.37
C LEU A 148 -11.45 3.24 9.69
N PHE A 149 -10.96 2.04 9.35
CA PHE A 149 -9.57 1.65 9.50
C PHE A 149 -8.94 1.45 8.13
N SER A 150 -7.72 1.94 7.97
CA SER A 150 -6.90 1.75 6.76
C SER A 150 -5.55 1.17 7.14
N LEU A 151 -5.18 0.07 6.51
CA LEU A 151 -3.82 -0.46 6.56
C LEU A 151 -3.02 0.14 5.41
N THR A 152 -1.97 0.88 5.74
CA THR A 152 -1.08 1.50 4.76
C THR A 152 0.28 0.83 4.71
N LEU A 153 0.90 0.82 3.53
CA LEU A 153 2.32 0.51 3.33
C LEU A 153 2.96 1.74 2.69
N GLY A 154 3.70 2.52 3.48
CA GLY A 154 4.04 3.88 3.07
C GLY A 154 2.75 4.70 2.88
N ASP A 155 2.61 5.38 1.74
CA ASP A 155 1.41 6.18 1.46
C ASP A 155 0.27 5.38 0.79
N ASP A 156 0.49 4.09 0.50
CA ASP A 156 -0.49 3.28 -0.21
C ASP A 156 -1.43 2.57 0.76
N VAL A 157 -2.74 2.81 0.63
CA VAL A 157 -3.77 2.06 1.37
C VAL A 157 -3.97 0.70 0.69
N VAL A 158 -3.60 -0.38 1.39
CA VAL A 158 -3.64 -1.74 0.85
C VAL A 158 -4.71 -2.63 1.49
N GLY A 159 -5.34 -2.15 2.57
CA GLY A 159 -6.47 -2.82 3.20
C GLY A 159 -7.32 -1.86 4.02
N VAL A 160 -8.59 -2.20 4.21
CA VAL A 160 -9.55 -1.38 4.93
C VAL A 160 -10.55 -2.22 5.71
N CYS A 161 -11.19 -1.61 6.72
CA CYS A 161 -12.33 -2.17 7.44
C CYS A 161 -13.17 -1.03 8.05
N ALA A 162 -14.46 -1.29 8.30
CA ALA A 162 -15.38 -0.36 8.92
C ALA A 162 -16.06 -0.99 10.15
N LEU A 163 -16.35 -0.14 11.14
CA LEU A 163 -17.30 -0.40 12.22
C LEU A 163 -18.48 0.56 12.05
N PHE A 164 -19.67 0.04 11.79
CA PHE A 164 -20.91 0.83 11.78
C PHE A 164 -21.51 0.82 13.18
N ASN A 165 -21.93 1.99 13.67
CA ASN A 165 -22.55 2.12 14.98
C ASN A 165 -24.05 1.86 14.88
N GLU A 166 -24.53 0.81 15.52
CA GLU A 166 -25.95 0.41 15.55
C GLU A 166 -26.66 0.87 16.83
N GLY A 167 -25.98 1.66 17.67
CA GLY A 167 -26.49 2.12 18.95
C GLY A 167 -26.42 1.04 20.04
N ALA A 168 -26.79 1.42 21.28
CA ALA A 168 -26.77 0.55 22.47
C ALA A 168 -25.43 -0.22 22.66
N GLY A 169 -24.31 0.42 22.30
CA GLY A 169 -22.98 -0.18 22.39
C GLY A 169 -22.77 -1.36 21.43
N THR A 170 -23.55 -1.47 20.36
CA THR A 170 -23.45 -2.53 19.35
C THR A 170 -22.90 -1.96 18.06
N TYR A 171 -21.98 -2.69 17.43
CA TYR A 171 -21.37 -2.31 16.15
C TYR A 171 -21.46 -3.45 15.13
N GLU A 172 -21.60 -3.10 13.86
CA GLU A 172 -21.38 -4.03 12.75
C GLU A 172 -19.95 -3.87 12.22
N LEU A 173 -19.18 -4.96 12.23
CA LEU A 173 -17.91 -5.04 11.52
C LEU A 173 -18.18 -5.42 10.08
N ALA A 174 -17.88 -4.51 9.16
CA ALA A 174 -18.15 -4.69 7.75
C ALA A 174 -17.04 -4.07 6.87
N ARG A 175 -17.20 -4.23 5.56
CA ARG A 175 -16.36 -3.60 4.53
C ARG A 175 -14.86 -3.88 4.71
N MET A 176 -14.55 -5.09 5.18
CA MET A 176 -13.18 -5.56 5.33
C MET A 176 -12.65 -6.09 3.99
N ALA A 177 -11.71 -5.37 3.40
CA ALA A 177 -11.10 -5.75 2.12
C ALA A 177 -9.58 -5.53 2.17
N VAL A 178 -8.83 -6.45 1.55
CA VAL A 178 -7.39 -6.32 1.34
C VAL A 178 -7.12 -6.47 -0.16
N SER A 179 -6.33 -5.56 -0.72
CA SER A 179 -5.94 -5.56 -2.13
C SER A 179 -5.39 -6.92 -2.56
N GLY A 180 -5.72 -7.37 -3.77
CA GLY A 180 -5.36 -8.70 -4.26
C GLY A 180 -3.85 -9.00 -4.20
N ALA A 181 -3.01 -8.00 -4.47
CA ALA A 181 -1.54 -8.12 -4.42
C ALA A 181 -0.98 -8.37 -3.00
N HIS A 182 -1.77 -8.12 -1.97
CA HIS A 182 -1.35 -8.16 -0.56
C HIS A 182 -2.14 -9.17 0.29
N GLN A 183 -3.02 -9.96 -0.31
CA GLN A 183 -3.72 -11.05 0.38
C GLN A 183 -2.75 -12.16 0.82
N GLY A 184 -3.16 -12.95 1.81
CA GLY A 184 -2.33 -14.03 2.36
C GLY A 184 -1.19 -13.58 3.29
N ARG A 185 -1.05 -12.27 3.56
CA ARG A 185 0.04 -11.70 4.40
C ARG A 185 -0.38 -11.38 5.85
N GLY A 186 -1.55 -11.83 6.28
CA GLY A 186 -2.07 -11.54 7.63
C GLY A 186 -2.68 -10.14 7.81
N TYR A 187 -2.80 -9.32 6.77
CA TYR A 187 -3.33 -7.95 6.87
C TYR A 187 -4.80 -7.87 7.34
N GLY A 188 -5.62 -8.86 6.99
CA GLY A 188 -6.98 -8.97 7.54
C GLY A 188 -6.99 -9.19 9.07
N GLN A 189 -5.99 -9.90 9.60
CA GLN A 189 -5.83 -10.08 11.04
C GLN A 189 -5.46 -8.77 11.74
N LEU A 190 -4.58 -7.96 11.14
CA LEU A 190 -4.20 -6.65 11.70
C LEU A 190 -5.40 -5.69 11.74
N LEU A 191 -6.19 -5.64 10.65
CA LEU A 191 -7.42 -4.84 10.61
C LEU A 191 -8.44 -5.32 11.65
N MET A 192 -8.64 -6.64 11.78
CA MET A 192 -9.51 -7.23 12.80
C MET A 192 -9.09 -6.85 14.22
N GLN A 193 -7.79 -6.96 14.53
CA GLN A 193 -7.26 -6.58 15.83
C GLN A 193 -7.49 -5.10 16.13
N ALA A 194 -7.23 -4.21 15.16
CA ALA A 194 -7.49 -2.79 15.32
C ALA A 194 -8.97 -2.47 15.61
N CYS A 195 -9.88 -3.11 14.89
CA CYS A 195 -11.32 -2.97 15.11
C CYS A 195 -11.72 -3.40 16.53
N LEU A 196 -11.26 -4.58 16.97
CA LEU A 196 -11.58 -5.11 18.29
C LEU A 196 -10.97 -4.27 19.42
N SER A 197 -9.73 -3.82 19.26
CA SER A 197 -9.09 -2.89 20.20
C SER A 197 -9.87 -1.59 20.31
N LYS A 198 -10.40 -1.07 19.19
CA LYS A 198 -11.26 0.11 19.22
C LYS A 198 -12.54 -0.14 20.00
N LEU A 199 -13.21 -1.25 19.75
CA LEU A 199 -14.46 -1.62 20.42
C LEU A 199 -14.30 -1.70 21.95
N VAL A 200 -13.20 -2.28 22.43
CA VAL A 200 -12.85 -2.28 23.85
C VAL A 200 -12.65 -0.85 24.36
N ALA A 201 -11.88 -0.02 23.63
CA ALA A 201 -11.59 1.35 24.04
C ALA A 201 -12.86 2.23 24.16
N VAL A 202 -13.84 2.00 23.29
CA VAL A 202 -15.13 2.73 23.31
C VAL A 202 -16.18 2.06 24.20
N LYS A 203 -15.80 1.01 24.94
CA LYS A 203 -16.69 0.22 25.82
C LYS A 203 -17.94 -0.27 25.08
N ALA A 204 -17.75 -0.73 23.83
CA ALA A 204 -18.78 -1.44 23.12
C ALA A 204 -19.17 -2.69 23.93
N ARG A 205 -20.43 -3.08 23.84
CA ARG A 205 -20.95 -4.30 24.43
C ARG A 205 -20.75 -5.49 23.49
N LYS A 206 -20.98 -5.27 22.19
CA LYS A 206 -21.10 -6.35 21.21
C LYS A 206 -20.70 -5.89 19.82
N VAL A 207 -20.17 -6.81 19.03
CA VAL A 207 -19.96 -6.66 17.59
C VAL A 207 -20.54 -7.84 16.84
N TYR A 208 -21.16 -7.59 15.70
CA TYR A 208 -21.57 -8.64 14.77
C TYR A 208 -21.03 -8.35 13.37
N LEU A 209 -21.10 -9.36 12.51
CA LEU A 209 -20.79 -9.25 11.10
C LEU A 209 -21.68 -10.16 10.28
N VAL A 210 -21.85 -9.78 9.01
CA VAL A 210 -22.59 -10.53 8.02
C VAL A 210 -21.62 -10.98 6.92
N SER A 211 -21.64 -12.26 6.56
CA SER A 211 -20.68 -12.84 5.61
C SER A 211 -21.32 -13.93 4.72
N ASN A 212 -20.48 -14.61 3.94
CA ASN A 212 -20.86 -15.77 3.15
C ASN A 212 -19.95 -16.97 3.48
N THR A 213 -20.54 -18.14 3.73
CA THR A 213 -19.83 -19.39 4.05
C THR A 213 -18.87 -19.84 2.96
N LYS A 214 -19.05 -19.42 1.69
CA LYS A 214 -18.11 -19.67 0.59
C LYS A 214 -16.76 -18.99 0.79
N LEU A 215 -16.69 -17.97 1.64
CA LEU A 215 -15.47 -17.20 1.95
C LEU A 215 -14.72 -17.84 3.11
N ALA A 216 -14.31 -19.11 2.96
CA ALA A 216 -13.69 -19.89 4.03
C ALA A 216 -12.53 -19.18 4.76
N PRO A 217 -11.62 -18.43 4.09
CA PRO A 217 -10.57 -17.68 4.79
C PRO A 217 -11.11 -16.59 5.74
N ALA A 218 -12.19 -15.91 5.36
CA ALA A 218 -12.83 -14.89 6.20
C ALA A 218 -13.51 -15.54 7.41
N ILE A 219 -14.27 -16.63 7.20
CA ILE A 219 -14.91 -17.37 8.29
C ILE A 219 -13.88 -17.89 9.30
N ALA A 220 -12.76 -18.44 8.83
CA ALA A 220 -11.67 -18.87 9.70
C ALA A 220 -11.07 -17.70 10.50
N LEU A 221 -10.88 -16.54 9.87
CA LEU A 221 -10.41 -15.33 10.53
C LEU A 221 -11.36 -14.89 11.66
N TYR A 222 -12.68 -14.89 11.41
CA TYR A 222 -13.67 -14.49 12.41
C TYR A 222 -13.71 -15.45 13.59
N LYS A 223 -13.76 -16.77 13.34
CA LYS A 223 -13.72 -17.79 14.39
C LYS A 223 -12.46 -17.67 15.25
N LYS A 224 -11.29 -17.44 14.62
CA LYS A 224 -10.01 -17.23 15.34
C LYS A 224 -10.07 -16.04 16.30
N HIS A 225 -10.88 -15.03 16.01
CA HIS A 225 -11.06 -13.86 16.86
C HIS A 225 -12.31 -13.94 17.75
N GLY A 226 -12.81 -15.15 18.02
CA GLY A 226 -13.86 -15.38 19.01
C GLY A 226 -15.27 -15.03 18.54
N PHE A 227 -15.48 -14.85 17.23
CA PHE A 227 -16.84 -14.74 16.70
C PHE A 227 -17.51 -16.12 16.68
N VAL A 228 -18.75 -16.18 17.16
CA VAL A 228 -19.60 -17.37 17.14
C VAL A 228 -20.69 -17.19 16.08
N THR A 229 -21.09 -18.30 15.45
CA THR A 229 -22.20 -18.30 14.47
C THR A 229 -23.53 -18.17 15.19
N ILE A 230 -24.40 -17.29 14.70
CA ILE A 230 -25.73 -17.05 15.25
C ILE A 230 -26.83 -17.56 14.33
N THR A 231 -26.70 -17.28 13.04
CA THR A 231 -27.61 -17.80 12.02
C THR A 231 -26.84 -18.21 10.76
N GLU A 232 -27.28 -19.31 10.14
CA GLU A 232 -26.90 -19.71 8.79
C GLU A 232 -28.16 -19.83 7.92
N GLY A 233 -28.05 -19.43 6.66
CA GLY A 233 -29.17 -19.32 5.73
C GLY A 233 -29.26 -17.94 5.09
N PRO A 234 -30.11 -17.74 4.06
CA PRO A 234 -30.20 -16.48 3.32
C PRO A 234 -30.43 -15.28 4.25
N HIS A 235 -29.59 -14.26 4.11
CA HIS A 235 -29.75 -13.04 4.90
C HIS A 235 -30.88 -12.17 4.33
N PRO A 236 -31.75 -11.58 5.15
CA PRO A 236 -32.93 -10.84 4.67
C PRO A 236 -32.60 -9.56 3.90
N VAL A 237 -31.43 -8.96 4.16
CA VAL A 237 -30.98 -7.71 3.53
C VAL A 237 -29.97 -7.97 2.40
N TYR A 238 -28.81 -8.51 2.74
CA TYR A 238 -27.76 -8.80 1.77
C TYR A 238 -28.00 -10.13 1.03
N SER A 239 -28.35 -10.06 -0.25
CA SER A 239 -28.58 -11.26 -1.08
C SER A 239 -27.34 -12.15 -1.16
N ARG A 240 -26.15 -11.52 -1.09
CA ARG A 240 -24.87 -12.24 -1.08
C ARG A 240 -24.53 -12.96 0.23
N ALA A 241 -25.24 -12.71 1.32
CA ALA A 241 -24.85 -13.22 2.64
C ALA A 241 -25.70 -14.41 3.06
N ASN A 242 -25.07 -15.33 3.79
CA ASN A 242 -25.75 -16.51 4.32
C ASN A 242 -25.31 -16.92 5.71
N ILE A 243 -24.55 -16.08 6.41
CA ILE A 243 -24.10 -16.33 7.78
C ILE A 243 -23.97 -15.01 8.54
N VAL A 244 -24.46 -15.01 9.79
CA VAL A 244 -24.26 -13.94 10.76
C VAL A 244 -23.45 -14.50 11.91
N MET A 245 -22.43 -13.75 12.31
CA MET A 245 -21.57 -14.09 13.44
C MET A 245 -21.46 -12.92 14.39
N GLU A 246 -21.30 -13.19 15.68
CA GLU A 246 -21.16 -12.14 16.69
C GLU A 246 -20.14 -12.48 17.76
N ARG A 247 -19.76 -11.45 18.50
CA ARG A 247 -18.85 -11.54 19.63
C ARG A 247 -19.20 -10.47 20.66
N ASP A 248 -19.20 -10.85 21.93
CA ASP A 248 -19.22 -9.91 23.05
C ASP A 248 -17.84 -9.23 23.22
N ILE A 249 -17.88 -7.96 23.59
CA ILE A 249 -16.69 -7.14 23.82
C ILE A 249 -16.49 -6.98 25.33
N PRO A 250 -15.32 -7.35 25.87
CA PRO A 250 -15.02 -7.30 27.30
C PRO A 250 -14.75 -5.87 27.81
#